data_AF-A0A932WWW9-F1
#
_entry.id   AF-A0A932WWW9-F1
#
_cell.length_a   1.000
_cell.length_b   1.000
_cell.length_c   1.000
_cell.angle_alpha   90.00
_cell.angle_beta   90.00
_cell.angle_gamma   90.00
#
_symmetry.space_group_name_H-M   'P 1'
#
loop_
_entity.id
_entity.type
_entity.pdbx_description
1 polymer ?
#
loop_
_entity_poly.entity_id
_entity_poly.type
_entity_poly.pdbx_seq_one_letter_code
_entity_poly.pdbx_strand_id
1 'polypeptide(L)'
;PSFIEVAPENWIGVGGFWKKQFYQALEKYPLFTHGLSLSIGSPDELDFDFLRKLKIFLKETNATIYSEHLSYAKCDNAHLYDLLPIPFTHDAVKHVAERIKTVQDLLERKIAIEIVSYYTPVAPELTEIEFINAVLQESDCELLLDVNNVYVNSFNHKYNAKQFIDQLPLEKVNYIHMAGHHQVSDTLIIDTHGEAIIDPVFDLYQYTMEKLNRDVPTLLERDFNIPEMEELQAEIERLTTIKQNALKQPKYAIA
;
A
#
# COMPACT_ATOMS: atom_id res chain seq x y z
N PRO A 1 -7.41 -18.20 -1.93
CA PRO A 1 -6.97 -16.90 -2.48
C PRO A 1 -5.90 -17.13 -3.57
N SER A 2 -5.65 -16.15 -4.44
CA SER A 2 -4.65 -16.27 -5.53
C SER A 2 -3.21 -16.02 -5.07
N PHE A 3 -3.05 -15.33 -3.93
CA PHE A 3 -1.79 -15.08 -3.24
C PHE A 3 -2.09 -14.79 -1.75
N ILE A 4 -1.05 -14.65 -0.93
CA ILE A 4 -1.14 -14.18 0.45
C ILE A 4 -0.16 -13.05 0.68
N GLU A 5 -0.44 -12.18 1.64
CA GLU A 5 0.48 -11.16 2.11
C GLU A 5 0.85 -11.39 3.57
N VAL A 6 2.08 -11.02 3.91
CA VAL A 6 2.50 -10.88 5.30
C VAL A 6 3.41 -9.68 5.51
N ALA A 7 3.39 -9.13 6.73
CA ALA A 7 4.44 -8.24 7.20
C ALA A 7 5.70 -9.02 7.58
N PRO A 8 6.86 -8.81 6.90
CA PRO A 8 8.09 -9.53 7.19
C PRO A 8 8.52 -9.46 8.66
N GLU A 9 8.32 -8.32 9.32
CA GLU A 9 8.61 -8.07 10.73
C GLU A 9 7.98 -9.11 11.66
N ASN A 10 6.76 -9.54 11.35
CA ASN A 10 6.01 -10.51 12.15
C ASN A 10 6.50 -11.95 11.93
N TRP A 11 7.26 -12.22 10.87
CA TRP A 11 7.67 -13.57 10.47
C TRP A 11 9.18 -13.82 10.53
N ILE A 12 10.00 -12.76 10.47
CA ILE A 12 11.45 -12.86 10.64
C ILE A 12 11.75 -13.41 12.04
N GLY A 13 12.46 -14.53 12.08
CA GLY A 13 12.83 -15.19 13.34
C GLY A 13 11.73 -16.07 13.94
N VAL A 14 10.53 -16.13 13.36
CA VAL A 14 9.49 -17.08 13.78
C VAL A 14 9.96 -18.51 13.51
N GLY A 15 9.86 -19.36 14.54
CA GLY A 15 10.30 -20.76 14.51
C GLY A 15 9.17 -21.76 14.79
N GLY A 16 9.54 -23.04 14.91
CA GLY A 16 8.66 -24.10 15.38
C GLY A 16 7.42 -24.33 14.51
N PHE A 17 6.27 -24.49 15.16
CA PHE A 17 5.00 -24.81 14.51
C PHE A 17 4.58 -23.75 13.49
N TRP A 18 4.64 -22.46 13.85
CA TRP A 18 4.20 -21.37 12.97
C TRP A 18 5.06 -21.23 11.72
N LYS A 19 6.39 -21.41 11.85
CA LYS A 19 7.28 -21.48 10.68
C LYS A 19 6.85 -22.62 9.75
N LYS A 20 6.57 -23.81 10.29
CA LYS A 20 6.13 -24.95 9.47
C LYS A 20 4.83 -24.65 8.74
N GLN A 21 3.83 -24.08 9.42
CA GLN A 21 2.55 -23.73 8.80
C GLN A 21 2.70 -22.67 7.71
N PHE A 22 3.55 -21.66 7.95
CA PHE A 22 3.83 -20.62 6.96
C PHE A 22 4.45 -21.20 5.70
N TYR A 23 5.50 -22.02 5.82
CA TYR A 23 6.14 -22.64 4.66
C TYR A 23 5.18 -23.58 3.90
N GLN A 24 4.26 -24.27 4.59
CA GLN A 24 3.21 -25.04 3.93
C GLN A 24 2.22 -24.17 3.15
N ALA A 25 1.97 -22.93 3.59
CA ALA A 25 1.17 -21.97 2.82
C ALA A 25 1.93 -21.48 1.57
N LEU A 26 3.24 -21.25 1.70
CA LEU A 26 4.12 -20.83 0.58
C LEU A 26 4.22 -21.88 -0.53
N GLU A 27 4.02 -23.17 -0.22
CA GLU A 27 3.92 -24.23 -1.23
C GLU A 27 2.67 -24.11 -2.13
N LYS A 28 1.65 -23.36 -1.69
CA LYS A 28 0.36 -23.25 -2.37
C LYS A 28 0.07 -21.87 -2.93
N TYR A 29 0.56 -20.83 -2.26
CA TYR A 29 0.22 -19.44 -2.57
C TYR A 29 1.50 -18.61 -2.74
N PRO A 30 1.63 -17.86 -3.84
CA PRO A 30 2.67 -16.84 -3.96
C PRO A 30 2.61 -15.88 -2.78
N LEU A 31 3.79 -15.47 -2.31
CA LEU A 31 3.91 -14.52 -1.21
C LEU A 31 4.08 -13.10 -1.74
N PHE A 32 3.28 -12.20 -1.21
CA PHE A 32 3.45 -10.76 -1.26
C PHE A 32 3.89 -10.31 0.15
N THR A 33 4.64 -9.22 0.21
CA THR A 33 5.08 -8.68 1.49
C THR A 33 4.86 -7.18 1.56
N HIS A 34 4.41 -6.75 2.73
CA HIS A 34 4.10 -5.35 3.01
C HIS A 34 4.61 -5.03 4.41
N GLY A 35 5.65 -4.21 4.50
CA GLY A 35 6.30 -3.89 5.76
C GLY A 35 5.58 -2.78 6.52
N LEU A 36 5.79 -2.79 7.84
CA LEU A 36 5.06 -1.91 8.77
C LEU A 36 5.98 -0.93 9.49
N SER A 37 7.30 -1.16 9.46
CA SER A 37 8.23 -0.55 10.42
C SER A 37 9.47 0.08 9.83
N LEU A 38 9.68 -0.03 8.51
CA LEU A 38 10.88 0.53 7.88
C LEU A 38 10.92 2.06 8.01
N SER A 39 9.73 2.68 8.13
CA SER A 39 9.58 4.09 8.47
C SER A 39 10.40 4.98 7.53
N ILE A 40 10.15 4.84 6.23
CA ILE A 40 11.00 5.37 5.16
C ILE A 40 11.17 6.89 5.22
N GLY A 41 10.19 7.62 5.75
CA GLY A 41 10.23 9.06 5.92
C GLY A 41 10.87 9.55 7.22
N SER A 42 11.35 8.65 8.09
CA SER A 42 11.94 9.04 9.37
C SER A 42 13.23 9.85 9.19
N PRO A 43 13.50 10.87 10.04
CA PRO A 43 14.80 11.51 10.10
C PRO A 43 15.91 10.60 10.64
N ASP A 44 15.55 9.55 11.40
CA ASP A 44 16.51 8.58 11.92
C ASP A 44 17.11 7.74 10.78
N GLU A 45 18.32 7.22 11.00
CA GLU A 45 18.97 6.32 10.05
C GLU A 45 18.14 5.06 9.77
N LEU A 46 18.27 4.52 8.55
CA LEU A 46 17.67 3.23 8.20
C LEU A 46 18.21 2.12 9.12
N ASP A 47 17.34 1.20 9.52
CA ASP A 47 17.76 0.00 10.24
C ASP A 47 18.39 -1.02 9.26
N PHE A 48 19.70 -0.88 9.05
CA PHE A 48 20.46 -1.77 8.16
C PHE A 48 20.51 -3.21 8.67
N ASP A 49 20.34 -3.45 9.96
CA ASP A 49 20.29 -4.81 10.52
C ASP A 49 18.98 -5.49 10.17
N PHE A 50 17.87 -4.77 10.27
CA PHE A 50 16.56 -5.20 9.80
C PHE A 50 16.58 -5.43 8.28
N LEU A 51 17.08 -4.48 7.49
CA LEU A 51 17.13 -4.60 6.03
C LEU A 51 17.93 -5.84 5.56
N ARG A 52 19.01 -6.19 6.26
CA ARG A 52 19.75 -7.44 5.98
C ARG A 52 18.92 -8.69 6.28
N LYS A 53 18.17 -8.71 7.37
CA LYS A 53 17.26 -9.82 7.70
C LYS A 53 16.10 -9.90 6.71
N LEU A 54 15.54 -8.75 6.32
CA LEU A 54 14.50 -8.63 5.31
C LEU A 54 14.96 -9.19 3.98
N LYS A 55 16.15 -8.82 3.50
CA LYS A 55 16.73 -9.37 2.26
C LYS A 55 16.80 -10.89 2.27
N ILE A 56 17.26 -11.47 3.38
CA ILE A 56 17.32 -12.93 3.56
C ILE A 56 15.91 -13.52 3.52
N PHE A 57 14.97 -12.93 4.27
CA PHE A 57 13.58 -13.39 4.33
C PHE A 57 12.90 -13.36 2.95
N LEU A 58 13.01 -12.25 2.21
CA LEU A 58 12.42 -12.11 0.87
C LEU A 58 13.00 -13.15 -0.09
N LYS A 59 14.30 -13.45 0.02
CA LYS A 59 14.97 -14.47 -0.79
C LYS A 59 14.53 -15.89 -0.41
N GLU A 60 14.50 -16.22 0.88
CA GLU A 60 14.14 -17.56 1.37
C GLU A 60 12.68 -17.91 1.09
N THR A 61 11.79 -16.92 1.15
CA THR A 61 10.36 -17.09 0.91
C THR A 61 9.96 -16.90 -0.56
N ASN A 62 10.90 -16.52 -1.43
CA ASN A 62 10.65 -16.18 -2.83
C ASN A 62 9.52 -15.13 -2.99
N ALA A 63 9.57 -14.07 -2.18
CA ALA A 63 8.54 -13.04 -2.14
C ALA A 63 8.44 -12.27 -3.48
N THR A 64 7.24 -12.21 -4.03
CA THR A 64 6.92 -11.62 -5.34
C THR A 64 7.10 -10.11 -5.35
N ILE A 65 6.64 -9.43 -4.31
CA ILE A 65 6.78 -7.98 -4.11
C ILE A 65 7.18 -7.72 -2.66
N TYR A 66 7.90 -6.63 -2.44
CA TYR A 66 8.02 -6.01 -1.13
C TYR A 66 7.52 -4.56 -1.26
N SER A 67 6.63 -4.19 -0.36
CA SER A 67 6.06 -2.86 -0.28
C SER A 67 6.21 -2.27 1.11
N GLU A 68 6.12 -0.95 1.21
CA GLU A 68 6.25 -0.21 2.46
C GLU A 68 5.46 1.11 2.40
N HIS A 69 5.04 1.62 3.55
CA HIS A 69 4.34 2.89 3.68
C HIS A 69 5.22 4.11 3.38
N LEU A 70 4.64 5.10 2.69
CA LEU A 70 5.17 6.46 2.56
C LEU A 70 4.88 7.27 3.84
N SER A 71 5.44 6.83 4.97
CA SER A 71 5.21 7.43 6.28
C SER A 71 6.47 7.38 7.14
N TYR A 72 6.35 7.88 8.37
CA TYR A 72 7.27 7.53 9.44
C TYR A 72 6.51 7.09 10.69
N ALA A 73 7.01 6.05 11.34
CA ALA A 73 6.48 5.50 12.59
C ALA A 73 7.53 5.57 13.72
N LYS A 74 8.73 6.09 13.44
CA LYS A 74 9.84 6.19 14.40
C LYS A 74 10.54 7.54 14.34
N CYS A 75 10.80 8.13 15.50
CA CYS A 75 11.65 9.31 15.67
C CYS A 75 12.20 9.34 17.11
N ASP A 76 13.49 9.62 17.33
CA ASP A 76 14.09 9.81 18.65
C ASP A 76 13.84 8.65 19.65
N ASN A 77 13.96 7.39 19.19
CA ASN A 77 13.66 6.17 19.96
C ASN A 77 12.19 6.00 20.40
N ALA A 78 11.27 6.84 19.95
CA ALA A 78 9.84 6.59 20.07
C ALA A 78 9.37 5.76 18.87
N HIS A 79 8.71 4.64 19.16
CA HIS A 79 7.95 3.88 18.18
C HIS A 79 6.48 4.26 18.35
N LEU A 80 5.89 4.78 17.29
CA LEU A 80 4.47 5.04 17.19
C LEU A 80 3.82 3.84 16.51
N TYR A 81 2.65 3.45 17.00
CA TYR A 81 1.81 2.43 16.36
C TYR A 81 0.95 3.03 15.23
N ASP A 82 1.26 4.25 14.81
CA ASP A 82 0.52 5.03 13.83
C ASP A 82 1.48 5.58 12.77
N LEU A 83 0.98 5.73 11.55
CA LEU A 83 1.74 6.16 10.38
C LEU A 83 1.68 7.69 10.32
N LEU A 84 2.75 8.37 10.73
CA LEU A 84 2.77 9.82 10.71
C LEU A 84 2.99 10.37 9.31
N PRO A 85 2.29 11.48 8.95
CA PRO A 85 2.43 12.08 7.64
C PRO A 85 3.78 12.77 7.50
N ILE A 86 4.47 12.46 6.40
CA ILE A 86 5.67 13.16 5.97
C ILE A 86 5.27 14.57 5.52
N PRO A 87 5.97 15.64 5.96
CA PRO A 87 5.68 16.98 5.46
C PRO A 87 5.92 17.04 3.94
N PHE A 88 4.95 17.53 3.17
CA PHE A 88 5.03 17.58 1.72
C PHE A 88 5.91 18.74 1.25
N THR A 89 7.22 18.64 1.49
CA THR A 89 8.23 19.64 1.14
C THR A 89 9.22 19.09 0.12
N HIS A 90 9.91 19.99 -0.60
CA HIS A 90 10.93 19.57 -1.56
C HIS A 90 12.10 18.82 -0.91
N ASP A 91 12.47 19.17 0.32
CA ASP A 91 13.55 18.49 1.05
C ASP A 91 13.11 17.09 1.52
N ALA A 92 11.84 16.93 1.91
CA ALA A 92 11.29 15.63 2.26
C ALA A 92 11.25 14.68 1.05
N VAL A 93 10.97 15.18 -0.16
CA VAL A 93 11.05 14.39 -1.40
C VAL A 93 12.44 13.79 -1.57
N LYS A 94 13.49 14.62 -1.51
CA LYS A 94 14.89 14.17 -1.66
C LYS A 94 15.26 13.15 -0.59
N HIS A 95 14.95 13.46 0.67
CA HIS A 95 15.23 12.59 1.81
C HIS A 95 14.61 11.20 1.65
N VAL A 96 13.31 11.14 1.33
CA VAL A 96 12.60 9.88 1.13
C VAL A 96 13.13 9.16 -0.10
N ALA A 97 13.36 9.86 -1.21
CA ALA A 97 13.81 9.25 -2.45
C ALA A 97 15.21 8.63 -2.34
N GLU A 98 16.14 9.28 -1.66
CA GLU A 98 17.49 8.75 -1.38
C GLU A 98 17.44 7.48 -0.52
N ARG A 99 16.54 7.45 0.47
CA ARG A 99 16.34 6.28 1.33
C ARG A 99 15.72 5.11 0.57
N ILE A 100 14.72 5.38 -0.26
CA ILE A 100 14.12 4.36 -1.14
C ILE A 100 15.20 3.77 -2.06
N LYS A 101 16.05 4.59 -2.69
CA LYS A 101 17.18 4.11 -3.50
C LYS A 101 18.10 3.20 -2.70
N THR A 102 18.50 3.64 -1.50
CA THR A 102 19.37 2.86 -0.61
C THR A 102 18.76 1.50 -0.26
N VAL A 103 17.45 1.46 0.04
CA VAL A 103 16.73 0.23 0.34
C VAL A 103 16.65 -0.67 -0.90
N GLN A 104 16.32 -0.13 -2.06
CA GLN A 104 16.25 -0.89 -3.32
C GLN A 104 17.61 -1.48 -3.69
N ASP A 105 18.70 -0.72 -3.54
CA ASP A 105 20.07 -1.18 -3.79
C ASP A 105 20.46 -2.31 -2.84
N LEU A 106 20.13 -2.17 -1.54
CA LEU A 106 20.42 -3.19 -0.54
C LEU A 106 19.61 -4.46 -0.78
N LEU A 107 18.31 -4.33 -1.07
CA LEU A 107 17.42 -5.47 -1.34
C LEU A 107 17.61 -6.06 -2.75
N GLU A 108 18.36 -5.38 -3.62
CA GLU A 108 18.60 -5.73 -5.03
C GLU A 108 17.32 -5.89 -5.85
N ARG A 109 16.32 -5.05 -5.57
CA ARG A 109 15.01 -5.08 -6.26
C ARG A 109 14.30 -3.74 -6.12
N LYS A 110 13.37 -3.46 -7.05
CA LYS A 110 12.40 -2.39 -6.84
C LYS A 110 11.45 -2.76 -5.70
N ILE A 111 11.06 -1.75 -4.94
CA ILE A 111 10.04 -1.85 -3.89
C ILE A 111 8.83 -1.04 -4.33
N ALA A 112 7.65 -1.43 -3.84
CA ALA A 112 6.46 -0.60 -3.99
C ALA A 112 6.28 0.30 -2.77
N ILE A 113 5.91 1.55 -2.98
CA ILE A 113 5.61 2.48 -1.90
C ILE A 113 4.11 2.71 -1.86
N GLU A 114 3.53 2.60 -0.66
CA GLU A 114 2.12 2.83 -0.42
C GLU A 114 1.83 4.26 0.01
N ILE A 115 0.78 4.84 -0.56
CA ILE A 115 0.21 6.10 -0.12
C ILE A 115 -0.67 5.83 1.10
N VAL A 116 -0.39 6.51 2.21
CA VAL A 116 -1.14 6.36 3.46
C VAL A 116 -2.22 7.42 3.62
N SER A 117 -3.21 7.13 4.46
CA SER A 117 -4.12 8.15 4.96
C SER A 117 -3.38 9.20 5.81
N TYR A 118 -3.80 10.47 5.76
CA TYR A 118 -3.27 11.53 6.62
C TYR A 118 -4.36 12.47 7.12
N TYR A 119 -4.21 12.97 8.34
CA TYR A 119 -5.27 13.77 9.00
C TYR A 119 -4.95 15.26 9.11
N THR A 120 -3.67 15.64 9.02
CA THR A 120 -3.27 17.04 9.06
C THR A 120 -2.02 17.23 8.22
N PRO A 121 -2.05 18.11 7.21
CA PRO A 121 -0.85 18.43 6.46
C PRO A 121 0.12 19.21 7.35
N VAL A 122 1.39 18.81 7.33
CA VAL A 122 2.44 19.43 8.15
C VAL A 122 3.25 20.39 7.29
N ALA A 123 2.92 21.69 7.37
CA ALA A 123 3.59 22.79 6.66
C ALA A 123 3.93 22.47 5.17
N PRO A 124 2.93 22.09 4.35
CA PRO A 124 3.19 21.60 2.99
C PRO A 124 3.63 22.74 2.05
N GLU A 125 4.62 22.45 1.21
CA GLU A 125 5.00 23.26 0.05
C GLU A 125 4.39 22.71 -1.25
N LEU A 126 4.09 21.41 -1.25
CA LEU A 126 3.52 20.64 -2.34
C LEU A 126 2.15 20.09 -1.97
N THR A 127 1.29 19.87 -2.96
CA THR A 127 0.11 19.02 -2.80
C THR A 127 0.54 17.55 -2.60
N GLU A 128 -0.36 16.72 -2.05
CA GLU A 128 -0.13 15.27 -1.89
C GLU A 128 0.29 14.62 -3.21
N ILE A 129 -0.42 14.91 -4.31
CA ILE A 129 -0.13 14.33 -5.62
C ILE A 129 1.22 14.78 -6.18
N GLU A 130 1.59 16.06 -6.00
CA GLU A 130 2.91 16.57 -6.42
C GLU A 130 4.03 15.90 -5.62
N PHE A 131 3.84 15.72 -4.30
CA PHE A 131 4.81 15.06 -3.43
C PHE A 131 5.01 13.59 -3.83
N ILE A 132 3.93 12.83 -3.99
CA ILE A 132 3.99 11.41 -4.38
C ILE A 132 4.65 11.26 -5.74
N ASN A 133 4.22 12.04 -6.74
CA ASN A 133 4.78 11.96 -8.08
C ASN A 133 6.27 12.30 -8.10
N ALA A 134 6.70 13.30 -7.30
CA ALA A 134 8.11 13.63 -7.18
C ALA A 134 8.92 12.50 -6.53
N VAL A 135 8.42 11.87 -5.46
CA VAL A 135 9.07 10.72 -4.81
C VAL A 135 9.18 9.53 -5.77
N LEU A 136 8.10 9.17 -6.46
CA LEU A 136 8.08 8.07 -7.43
C LEU A 136 9.05 8.31 -8.60
N GLN A 137 9.13 9.56 -9.07
CA GLN A 137 10.04 9.94 -10.15
C GLN A 137 11.49 9.92 -9.69
N GLU A 138 11.78 10.51 -8.53
CA GLU A 138 13.17 10.66 -8.06
C GLU A 138 13.76 9.33 -7.62
N SER A 139 12.98 8.44 -7.00
CA SER A 139 13.44 7.15 -6.46
C SER A 139 13.33 5.96 -7.43
N ASP A 140 12.55 6.12 -8.50
CA ASP A 140 12.20 5.06 -9.46
C ASP A 140 11.62 3.78 -8.82
N CYS A 141 10.93 3.92 -7.68
CA CYS A 141 10.16 2.84 -7.08
C CYS A 141 8.84 2.58 -7.82
N GLU A 142 8.18 1.52 -7.40
CA GLU A 142 6.83 1.14 -7.80
C GLU A 142 5.80 1.70 -6.81
N LEU A 143 4.52 1.60 -7.14
CA LEU A 143 3.42 2.13 -6.33
C LEU A 143 2.52 0.97 -5.88
N LEU A 144 2.29 0.89 -4.58
CA LEU A 144 1.15 0.19 -4.00
C LEU A 144 0.04 1.24 -3.86
N LEU A 145 -1.04 1.06 -4.62
CA LEU A 145 -2.17 1.98 -4.58
C LEU A 145 -3.23 1.42 -3.66
N ASP A 146 -3.30 1.93 -2.43
CA ASP A 146 -4.47 1.71 -1.60
C ASP A 146 -5.59 2.66 -2.03
N VAL A 147 -6.67 2.09 -2.56
CA VAL A 147 -7.82 2.85 -3.05
C VAL A 147 -8.65 3.43 -1.92
N ASN A 148 -8.69 2.74 -0.78
CA ASN A 148 -9.34 3.22 0.42
C ASN A 148 -8.63 4.47 0.97
N ASN A 149 -7.31 4.50 1.03
CA ASN A 149 -6.51 5.66 1.43
C ASN A 149 -6.76 6.87 0.53
N VAL A 150 -6.80 6.67 -0.79
CA VAL A 150 -7.17 7.75 -1.72
C VAL A 150 -8.59 8.27 -1.43
N TYR A 151 -9.55 7.37 -1.16
CA TYR A 151 -10.91 7.77 -0.80
C TYR A 151 -10.93 8.56 0.51
N VAL A 152 -10.31 8.04 1.58
CA VAL A 152 -10.23 8.67 2.91
C VAL A 152 -9.61 10.06 2.81
N ASN A 153 -8.46 10.20 2.15
CA ASN A 153 -7.79 11.48 1.98
C ASN A 153 -8.65 12.45 1.16
N SER A 154 -9.27 11.98 0.07
CA SER A 154 -10.15 12.83 -0.75
C SER A 154 -11.35 13.37 0.03
N PHE A 155 -11.94 12.54 0.90
CA PHE A 155 -13.07 12.93 1.74
C PHE A 155 -12.64 13.94 2.81
N ASN A 156 -11.57 13.63 3.55
CA ASN A 156 -11.08 14.46 4.64
C ASN A 156 -10.55 15.82 4.15
N HIS A 157 -9.83 15.83 3.03
CA HIS A 157 -9.18 17.04 2.48
C HIS A 157 -9.98 17.71 1.35
N LYS A 158 -11.16 17.17 1.04
CA LYS A 158 -12.15 17.76 0.11
C LYS A 158 -11.62 17.95 -1.32
N TYR A 159 -10.89 16.96 -1.82
CA TYR A 159 -10.50 16.89 -3.23
C TYR A 159 -11.20 15.73 -3.95
N ASN A 160 -11.08 15.67 -5.28
CA ASN A 160 -11.74 14.62 -6.07
C ASN A 160 -10.82 13.39 -6.23
N ALA A 161 -11.23 12.24 -5.69
CA ALA A 161 -10.46 10.99 -5.77
C ALA A 161 -10.17 10.54 -7.20
N LYS A 162 -11.14 10.65 -8.13
CA LYS A 162 -10.94 10.22 -9.53
C LYS A 162 -9.91 11.10 -10.25
N GLN A 163 -9.94 12.41 -10.01
CA GLN A 163 -8.92 13.33 -10.52
C GLN A 163 -7.54 13.06 -9.91
N PHE A 164 -7.46 12.62 -8.65
CA PHE A 164 -6.21 12.19 -8.03
C PHE A 164 -5.65 10.95 -8.75
N ILE A 165 -6.48 9.93 -8.97
CA ILE A 165 -6.11 8.72 -9.74
C ILE A 165 -5.63 9.09 -11.16
N ASP A 166 -6.31 10.01 -11.85
CA ASP A 166 -5.93 10.47 -13.19
C ASP A 166 -4.55 11.14 -13.26
N GLN A 167 -4.05 11.66 -12.14
CA GLN A 167 -2.76 12.36 -12.05
C GLN A 167 -1.60 11.45 -11.59
N LEU A 168 -1.90 10.23 -11.14
CA LEU A 168 -0.87 9.27 -10.75
C LEU A 168 -0.22 8.61 -11.98
N PRO A 169 1.07 8.24 -11.91
CA PRO A 169 1.73 7.42 -12.92
C PRO A 169 1.24 5.96 -12.81
N LEU A 170 0.08 5.66 -13.40
CA LEU A 170 -0.59 4.36 -13.28
C LEU A 170 0.23 3.18 -13.82
N GLU A 171 1.22 3.43 -14.67
CA GLU A 171 2.21 2.44 -15.09
C GLU A 171 3.12 1.94 -13.95
N LYS A 172 3.26 2.72 -12.87
CA LYS A 172 4.02 2.33 -11.67
C LYS A 172 3.18 1.52 -10.66
N VAL A 173 1.85 1.51 -10.79
CA VAL A 173 0.96 0.78 -9.86
C VAL A 173 1.11 -0.73 -10.08
N ASN A 174 1.83 -1.42 -9.19
CA ASN A 174 2.06 -2.86 -9.32
C ASN A 174 1.34 -3.70 -8.28
N TYR A 175 0.66 -3.03 -7.36
CA TYR A 175 -0.10 -3.67 -6.32
C TYR A 175 -1.20 -2.75 -5.81
N ILE A 176 -2.33 -3.32 -5.39
CA ILE A 176 -3.50 -2.56 -4.93
C ILE A 176 -3.97 -3.14 -3.61
N HIS A 177 -4.19 -2.28 -2.63
CA HIS A 177 -4.94 -2.60 -1.43
C HIS A 177 -6.36 -2.03 -1.50
N MET A 178 -7.26 -2.78 -0.88
CA MET A 178 -8.66 -2.45 -0.72
C MET A 178 -9.05 -2.73 0.72
N ALA A 179 -9.60 -1.74 1.39
CA ALA A 179 -10.06 -1.87 2.77
C ALA A 179 -11.36 -1.07 2.98
N GLY A 180 -11.97 -1.27 4.15
CA GLY A 180 -13.00 -0.36 4.66
C GLY A 180 -12.45 0.51 5.80
N HIS A 181 -13.19 1.54 6.15
CA HIS A 181 -12.78 2.59 7.08
C HIS A 181 -13.91 2.94 8.05
N HIS A 182 -13.59 3.66 9.12
CA HIS A 182 -14.58 4.11 10.09
C HIS A 182 -14.88 5.60 9.92
N GLN A 183 -16.13 5.94 9.61
CA GLN A 183 -16.57 7.34 9.56
C GLN A 183 -16.96 7.83 10.97
N VAL A 184 -16.08 8.63 11.59
CA VAL A 184 -16.29 9.16 12.95
C VAL A 184 -17.19 10.40 12.99
N SER A 185 -17.33 11.12 11.88
CA SER A 185 -18.25 12.27 11.76
C SER A 185 -18.62 12.55 10.29
N ASP A 186 -19.54 13.47 10.05
CA ASP A 186 -19.93 13.92 8.70
C ASP A 186 -18.76 14.50 7.87
N THR A 187 -17.63 14.80 8.51
CA THR A 187 -16.47 15.45 7.87
C THR A 187 -15.14 14.76 8.14
N LEU A 188 -15.14 13.59 8.80
CA LEU A 188 -13.93 12.88 9.14
C LEU A 188 -14.14 11.37 9.05
N ILE A 189 -13.28 10.74 8.27
CA ILE A 189 -13.09 9.30 8.20
C ILE A 189 -11.73 8.97 8.79
N ILE A 190 -11.69 7.94 9.64
CA ILE A 190 -10.46 7.33 10.14
C ILE A 190 -10.26 6.03 9.38
N ASP A 191 -9.06 5.88 8.85
CA ASP A 191 -8.62 4.70 8.15
C ASP A 191 -8.27 3.60 9.15
N THR A 192 -9.26 2.75 9.46
CA THR A 192 -9.11 1.70 10.47
C THR A 192 -8.85 0.33 9.89
N HIS A 193 -9.04 0.15 8.58
CA HIS A 193 -9.04 -1.17 7.92
C HIS A 193 -9.91 -2.21 8.65
N GLY A 194 -10.92 -1.75 9.40
CA GLY A 194 -11.66 -2.55 10.38
C GLY A 194 -13.12 -2.78 10.02
N GLU A 195 -13.55 -2.30 8.84
CA GLU A 195 -14.93 -2.33 8.38
C GLU A 195 -15.02 -2.85 6.94
N ALA A 196 -16.23 -3.22 6.52
CA ALA A 196 -16.49 -3.66 5.14
C ALA A 196 -16.30 -2.50 4.15
N ILE A 197 -15.89 -2.83 2.93
CA ILE A 197 -15.75 -1.86 1.84
C ILE A 197 -17.14 -1.30 1.48
N ILE A 198 -17.25 0.03 1.42
CA ILE A 198 -18.47 0.71 1.00
C ILE A 198 -18.56 0.88 -0.52
N ASP A 199 -19.76 1.06 -1.05
CA ASP A 199 -20.01 1.21 -2.50
C ASP A 199 -19.15 2.31 -3.16
N PRO A 200 -18.98 3.52 -2.58
CA PRO A 200 -18.10 4.54 -3.18
C PRO A 200 -16.65 4.11 -3.36
N VAL A 201 -16.12 3.26 -2.48
CA VAL A 201 -14.75 2.73 -2.58
C VAL A 201 -14.68 1.65 -3.66
N PHE A 202 -15.70 0.79 -3.78
CA PHE A 202 -15.82 -0.13 -4.92
C PHE A 202 -15.92 0.60 -6.27
N ASP A 203 -16.68 1.70 -6.33
CA ASP A 203 -16.82 2.52 -7.53
C ASP A 203 -15.49 3.19 -7.92
N LEU A 204 -14.72 3.64 -6.93
CA LEU A 204 -13.38 4.18 -7.15
C LEU A 204 -12.42 3.09 -7.63
N TYR A 205 -12.47 1.89 -7.06
CA TYR A 205 -11.68 0.75 -7.52
C TYR A 205 -12.02 0.35 -8.96
N GLN A 206 -13.31 0.30 -9.32
CA GLN A 206 -13.72 0.07 -10.71
C GLN A 206 -13.09 1.10 -11.65
N TYR A 207 -13.20 2.38 -11.29
CA TYR A 207 -12.60 3.47 -12.07
C TYR A 207 -11.08 3.31 -12.22
N THR A 208 -10.39 2.99 -11.13
CA THR A 208 -8.95 2.73 -11.12
C THR A 208 -8.58 1.57 -12.05
N MET A 209 -9.31 0.45 -12.00
CA MET A 209 -9.05 -0.71 -12.87
C MET A 209 -9.30 -0.40 -14.36
N GLU A 210 -10.34 0.37 -14.68
CA GLU A 210 -10.62 0.84 -16.04
C GLU A 210 -9.47 1.73 -16.57
N LYS A 211 -8.89 2.57 -15.71
CA LYS A 211 -7.75 3.44 -16.06
C LYS A 211 -6.43 2.67 -16.21
N LEU A 212 -6.16 1.70 -15.33
CA LEU A 212 -4.99 0.84 -15.41
C LEU A 212 -4.99 0.00 -16.70
N ASN A 213 -6.16 -0.51 -17.09
CA ASN A 213 -6.35 -1.33 -18.29
C ASN A 213 -5.34 -2.50 -18.40
N ARG A 214 -4.93 -3.05 -17.25
CA ARG A 214 -4.09 -4.25 -17.12
C ARG A 214 -4.37 -4.93 -15.80
N ASP A 215 -4.08 -6.21 -15.72
CA ASP A 215 -4.23 -6.95 -14.47
C ASP A 215 -3.16 -6.52 -13.46
N VAL A 216 -3.61 -6.12 -12.28
CA VAL A 216 -2.78 -5.78 -11.12
C VAL A 216 -3.27 -6.63 -9.95
N PRO A 217 -2.38 -7.24 -9.14
CA PRO A 217 -2.78 -7.95 -7.94
C PRO A 217 -3.51 -7.00 -6.98
N THR A 218 -4.61 -7.48 -6.40
CA THR A 218 -5.45 -6.70 -5.49
C THR A 218 -5.68 -7.52 -4.24
N LEU A 219 -5.35 -6.94 -3.09
CA LEU A 219 -5.55 -7.54 -1.78
C LEU A 219 -6.72 -6.85 -1.07
N LEU A 220 -7.54 -7.65 -0.40
CA LEU A 220 -8.48 -7.17 0.61
C LEU A 220 -7.74 -7.14 1.95
N GLU A 221 -7.61 -5.97 2.54
CA GLU A 221 -6.98 -5.74 3.84
C GLU A 221 -8.05 -5.64 4.94
N ARG A 222 -7.79 -6.29 6.07
CA ARG A 222 -8.66 -6.31 7.25
C ARG A 222 -7.83 -6.49 8.51
N ASP A 223 -7.49 -5.38 9.15
CA ASP A 223 -6.59 -5.38 10.32
C ASP A 223 -7.35 -5.59 11.64
N PHE A 224 -8.58 -5.10 11.71
CA PHE A 224 -9.41 -5.16 12.89
C PHE A 224 -10.79 -5.74 12.59
N ASN A 225 -11.49 -6.19 13.64
CA ASN A 225 -12.85 -6.72 13.57
C ASN A 225 -13.03 -7.75 12.44
N ILE A 226 -12.06 -8.68 12.32
CA ILE A 226 -12.02 -9.67 11.25
C ILE A 226 -13.35 -10.47 11.28
N PRO A 227 -14.18 -10.37 10.23
CA PRO A 227 -15.47 -11.04 10.20
C PRO A 227 -15.29 -12.52 9.86
N GLU A 228 -16.41 -13.25 9.80
CA GLU A 228 -16.40 -14.64 9.35
C GLU A 228 -15.91 -14.75 7.89
N MET A 229 -15.33 -15.90 7.55
CA MET A 229 -14.66 -16.11 6.27
C MET A 229 -15.59 -15.91 5.07
N GLU A 230 -16.86 -16.27 5.19
CA GLU A 230 -17.87 -16.10 4.15
C GLU A 230 -18.08 -14.62 3.77
N GLU A 231 -17.98 -13.70 4.74
CA GLU A 231 -18.12 -12.26 4.51
C GLU A 231 -16.91 -11.70 3.75
N LEU A 232 -15.70 -12.05 4.20
CA LEU A 232 -14.46 -11.69 3.49
C LEU A 232 -14.47 -12.23 2.05
N GLN A 233 -14.95 -13.46 1.87
CA GLN A 233 -15.01 -14.07 0.56
C GLN A 233 -16.00 -13.36 -0.37
N ALA A 234 -17.14 -12.89 0.13
CA ALA A 234 -18.07 -12.10 -0.66
C ALA A 234 -17.43 -10.78 -1.16
N GLU A 235 -16.63 -10.10 -0.32
CA GLU A 235 -15.90 -8.88 -0.71
C GLU A 235 -14.83 -9.20 -1.78
N ILE A 236 -14.05 -10.27 -1.59
CA ILE A 236 -13.04 -10.73 -2.56
C ILE A 236 -13.69 -11.09 -3.91
N GLU A 237 -14.85 -11.75 -3.89
CA GLU A 237 -15.60 -12.12 -5.10
C GLU A 237 -16.12 -10.88 -5.84
N ARG A 238 -16.58 -9.86 -5.11
CA ARG A 238 -16.99 -8.56 -5.68
C ARG A 238 -15.80 -7.84 -6.33
N LEU A 239 -14.66 -7.75 -5.63
CA LEU A 239 -13.42 -7.16 -6.20
C LEU A 239 -12.96 -7.90 -7.46
N THR A 240 -13.01 -9.23 -7.44
CA THR A 240 -12.65 -10.07 -8.58
C THR A 240 -13.57 -9.82 -9.77
N THR A 241 -14.88 -9.69 -9.52
CA THR A 241 -15.88 -9.41 -10.56
C THR A 241 -15.65 -8.05 -11.20
N ILE A 242 -15.43 -7.00 -10.39
CA ILE A 242 -15.13 -5.64 -10.87
C ILE A 242 -13.88 -5.65 -11.75
N LYS A 243 -12.79 -6.27 -11.27
CA LYS A 243 -11.54 -6.37 -12.02
C LYS A 243 -11.73 -7.07 -13.36
N GLN A 244 -12.38 -8.23 -13.37
CA GLN A 244 -12.63 -8.98 -14.60
C GLN A 244 -13.49 -8.19 -15.60
N ASN A 245 -14.49 -7.46 -15.12
CA ASN A 245 -15.35 -6.65 -15.97
C ASN A 245 -14.58 -5.48 -16.60
N ALA A 246 -13.74 -4.78 -15.83
CA ALA A 246 -12.89 -3.72 -16.34
C ALA A 246 -11.92 -4.25 -17.42
N LEU A 247 -11.33 -5.43 -17.21
CA LEU A 247 -10.39 -6.04 -18.16
C LEU A 247 -11.07 -6.66 -19.40
N LYS A 248 -12.37 -6.95 -19.34
CA LYS A 248 -13.15 -7.49 -20.48
C LYS A 248 -13.62 -6.43 -21.47
N GLN A 249 -13.63 -5.14 -21.11
CA GLN A 249 -14.17 -4.11 -21.98
C GLN A 249 -13.42 -4.08 -23.33
N PRO A 250 -14.10 -4.39 -24.46
CA PRO A 250 -13.45 -4.41 -25.76
C PRO A 250 -13.08 -2.98 -26.19
N LYS A 251 -11.84 -2.80 -26.65
CA LYS A 251 -11.39 -1.59 -27.36
C LYS A 251 -12.07 -1.51 -28.72
N TYR A 252 -13.36 -1.17 -28.77
CA TYR A 252 -13.93 -0.67 -30.01
C TYR A 252 -13.49 0.79 -30.15
N ALA A 253 -12.43 1.00 -30.93
CA ALA A 253 -12.18 2.30 -31.53
C ALA A 253 -13.41 2.65 -32.36
N ILE A 254 -14.21 3.60 -31.89
CA ILE A 254 -15.18 4.27 -32.75
C ILE A 254 -14.33 5.12 -33.69
N ALA A 255 -14.33 4.73 -34.97
CA ALA A 255 -13.67 5.43 -36.07
C ALA A 255 -14.29 6.81 -36.33
#